data_AF-A0A966WI96-F1
#
_entry.id   AF-A0A966WI96-F1
#
_cell.length_a   1.000
_cell.length_b   1.000
_cell.length_c   1.000
_cell.angle_alpha   90.00
_cell.angle_beta   90.00
_cell.angle_gamma   90.00
#
_symmetry.space_group_name_H-M   'P 1'
#
loop_
_entity.id
_entity.type
_entity.pdbx_description
1 polymer ?
#
loop_
_entity_poly.entity_id
_entity_poly.type
_entity_poly.pdbx_seq_one_letter_code
_entity_poly.pdbx_strand_id
1 'polypeptide(L)'
;KRFTGIIFGVIPEFQGKGVDAFMINEAKFVIQALHRYNYYELQWIGDFNPKMLNVAQGLGDAYPTRKLITWRYSFDRSRPAERHPIL
;
A
#
# COMPACT_ATOMS: atom_id res chain seq x y z
N LYS A 1 11.09 -14.83 7.35
CA LYS A 1 10.87 -13.54 8.06
C LYS A 1 10.26 -12.54 7.07
N ARG A 2 9.34 -11.65 7.50
CA ARG A 2 8.64 -10.70 6.63
C ARG A 2 9.13 -9.27 6.85
N PHE A 3 9.51 -8.58 5.79
CA PHE A 3 9.73 -7.13 5.80
C PHE A 3 8.38 -6.46 5.54
N THR A 4 7.87 -5.71 6.52
CA THR A 4 6.51 -5.13 6.46
C THR A 4 6.62 -3.63 6.22
N GLY A 5 6.10 -3.16 5.08
CA GLY A 5 5.91 -1.74 4.84
C GLY A 5 4.70 -1.24 5.62
N ILE A 6 4.87 -0.17 6.41
CA ILE A 6 3.80 0.41 7.23
C ILE A 6 3.21 1.64 6.51
N ILE A 7 4.06 2.61 6.18
CA ILE A 7 3.65 3.87 5.54
C ILE A 7 4.60 4.17 4.40
N PHE A 8 4.03 4.59 3.28
CA PHE A 8 4.74 5.04 2.11
C PHE A 8 3.92 6.14 1.44
N GLY A 9 4.60 7.16 0.92
CA GLY A 9 3.92 8.26 0.25
C GLY A 9 4.90 9.17 -0.46
N VAL A 10 4.39 9.82 -1.50
CA VAL A 10 5.07 10.87 -2.25
C VAL A 10 4.14 12.08 -2.26
N ILE A 11 4.67 13.26 -1.96
CA ILE A 11 3.88 14.50 -1.97
C ILE A 11 3.32 14.74 -3.39
N PRO A 12 2.14 15.36 -3.54
CA PRO A 12 1.43 15.46 -4.82
C PRO A 12 2.28 15.95 -6.00
N GLU A 13 3.18 16.91 -5.75
CA GLU A 13 4.07 17.54 -6.72
C GLU A 13 5.04 16.56 -7.41
N PHE A 14 5.30 15.41 -6.78
CA PHE A 14 6.22 14.38 -7.29
C PHE A 14 5.52 13.06 -7.63
N GLN A 15 4.20 12.97 -7.48
CA GLN A 15 3.46 11.77 -7.87
C GLN A 15 3.47 11.56 -9.38
N GLY A 16 3.47 10.30 -9.82
CA GLY A 16 3.45 9.95 -11.25
C GLY A 16 4.77 10.16 -11.99
N LYS A 17 5.83 10.61 -11.27
CA LYS A 17 7.17 10.80 -11.82
C LYS A 17 8.11 9.60 -11.61
N GLY A 18 7.58 8.49 -11.06
CA GLY A 18 8.35 7.28 -10.77
C GLY A 18 9.24 7.36 -9.52
N VAL A 19 9.13 8.43 -8.72
CA VAL A 19 9.91 8.61 -7.47
C VAL A 19 9.64 7.49 -6.48
N ASP A 20 8.40 7.05 -6.42
CA ASP A 20 7.96 5.91 -5.61
C ASP A 20 8.64 4.60 -6.02
N ALA A 21 8.60 4.27 -7.31
CA ALA A 21 9.25 3.08 -7.85
C ALA A 21 10.77 3.12 -7.66
N PHE A 22 11.38 4.28 -7.88
CA PHE A 22 12.82 4.48 -7.66
C PHE A 22 13.22 4.23 -6.21
N MET A 23 12.52 4.83 -5.25
CA MET A 23 12.82 4.62 -3.82
C MET A 23 12.70 3.15 -3.41
N ILE A 24 11.69 2.42 -3.91
CA ILE A 24 11.52 0.99 -3.64
C ILE A 24 12.68 0.18 -4.24
N ASN A 25 13.10 0.50 -5.47
CA ASN A 25 14.20 -0.18 -6.14
C ASN A 25 15.55 0.04 -5.43
N GLU A 26 15.85 1.26 -5.01
CA GLU A 26 17.08 1.54 -4.25
C GLU A 26 17.07 0.87 -2.87
N ALA A 27 15.93 0.91 -2.18
CA ALA A 27 15.79 0.23 -0.89
C ALA A 27 16.02 -1.28 -0.99
N LYS A 28 15.63 -1.90 -2.12
CA LYS A 28 15.87 -3.33 -2.37
C LYS A 28 17.36 -3.69 -2.25
N PHE A 29 18.27 -2.90 -2.81
CA PHE A 29 19.70 -3.23 -2.77
C PHE A 29 20.25 -3.24 -1.34
N VAL A 30 19.82 -2.28 -0.52
CA VAL A 30 20.22 -2.21 0.88
C VAL A 30 19.60 -3.34 1.70
N ILE A 31 18.29 -3.57 1.55
CA ILE A 31 17.56 -4.51 2.41
C ILE A 31 17.89 -5.96 2.05
N GLN A 32 17.96 -6.29 0.76
CA GLN A 32 18.21 -7.67 0.32
C GLN A 32 19.64 -8.13 0.62
N ALA A 33 20.62 -7.22 0.57
CA ALA A 33 22.01 -7.52 0.94
C ALA A 33 22.17 -7.96 2.41
N LEU A 34 21.23 -7.60 3.29
CA LEU A 34 21.25 -8.03 4.69
C LEU A 34 20.77 -9.48 4.87
N HIS A 35 20.14 -10.09 3.86
CA HIS A 35 19.59 -11.46 3.90
C HIS A 35 18.69 -11.75 5.12
N ARG A 36 18.00 -10.73 5.64
CA ARG A 36 17.18 -10.83 6.88
C ARG A 36 15.74 -11.29 6.64
N TYR A 37 15.25 -11.16 5.41
CA TYR A 37 13.84 -11.32 5.08
C TYR A 37 13.68 -12.17 3.82
N ASN A 38 12.61 -12.96 3.81
CA ASN A 38 12.27 -13.85 2.69
C ASN A 38 11.10 -13.29 1.88
N TYR A 39 10.31 -12.41 2.49
CA TYR A 39 9.09 -11.85 1.91
C TYR A 39 9.04 -10.37 2.20
N TYR A 40 8.50 -9.63 1.24
CA TYR A 40 8.08 -8.25 1.39
C TYR A 40 6.56 -8.21 1.41
N GLU A 41 5.98 -7.52 2.38
CA GLU A 41 4.53 -7.35 2.49
C GLU A 41 4.18 -5.86 2.53
N LEU A 42 3.37 -5.44 1.56
CA LEU A 42 2.68 -4.15 1.57
C LEU A 42 1.35 -4.32 2.28
N GLN A 43 1.10 -3.50 3.30
CA GLN A 43 -0.14 -3.53 4.04
C GLN A 43 -0.96 -2.25 3.82
N TRP A 44 -2.24 -2.32 4.18
CA TRP A 44 -3.14 -1.17 4.28
C TRP A 44 -3.44 -0.46 2.94
N ILE A 45 -3.37 -1.21 1.84
CA ILE A 45 -3.87 -0.72 0.54
C ILE A 45 -5.39 -0.95 0.51
N GLY A 46 -6.14 0.14 0.66
CA GLY A 46 -7.59 0.13 0.57
C GLY A 46 -8.08 -0.10 -0.86
N ASP A 47 -9.24 -0.76 -1.00
CA ASP A 47 -9.90 -0.98 -2.30
C ASP A 47 -10.35 0.33 -2.97
N PHE A 48 -10.46 1.41 -2.18
CA PHE A 48 -10.70 2.75 -2.68
C PHE A 48 -9.48 3.39 -3.37
N ASN A 49 -8.29 2.77 -3.33
CA ASN A 49 -7.07 3.31 -3.94
C ASN A 49 -6.54 2.38 -5.05
N PRO A 50 -7.17 2.38 -6.24
CA PRO A 50 -6.77 1.53 -7.36
C PRO A 50 -5.34 1.82 -7.83
N LYS A 51 -4.87 3.07 -7.71
CA LYS A 51 -3.50 3.46 -8.05
C LYS A 51 -2.47 2.69 -7.23
N MET A 52 -2.63 2.61 -5.92
CA MET A 52 -1.70 1.86 -5.07
C MET A 52 -1.82 0.35 -5.25
N LEU A 53 -3.00 -0.18 -5.57
CA LEU A 53 -3.16 -1.59 -5.94
C LEU A 53 -2.34 -1.92 -7.19
N ASN A 54 -2.35 -1.05 -8.20
CA ASN A 54 -1.56 -1.22 -9.42
C ASN A 54 -0.06 -1.15 -9.13
N VAL A 55 0.38 -0.22 -8.28
CA VAL A 55 1.80 -0.16 -7.84
C VAL A 55 2.21 -1.47 -7.16
N ALA A 56 1.39 -2.00 -6.25
CA ALA A 56 1.68 -3.25 -5.57
C ALA A 56 1.77 -4.44 -6.54
N GLN A 57 0.82 -4.56 -7.47
CA GLN A 57 0.82 -5.60 -8.51
C GLN A 57 2.02 -5.47 -9.47
N GLY A 58 2.49 -4.25 -9.72
CA GLY A 58 3.65 -3.98 -10.56
C GLY A 58 4.99 -4.44 -9.97
N LEU A 59 5.06 -4.77 -8.68
CA LEU A 59 6.30 -5.19 -8.00
C LEU A 59 6.68 -6.67 -8.22
N GLY A 60 6.15 -7.30 -9.28
CA GLY A 60 6.48 -8.67 -9.68
C GLY A 60 5.50 -9.68 -9.10
N ASP A 61 6.00 -10.63 -8.30
CA ASP A 61 5.21 -11.73 -7.71
C ASP A 61 4.40 -11.27 -6.49
N ALA A 62 3.58 -10.23 -6.68
CA ALA A 62 2.70 -9.69 -5.66
C ALA A 62 1.30 -10.31 -5.74
N TYR A 63 0.83 -10.85 -4.63
CA TYR A 63 -0.51 -11.43 -4.52
C TYR A 63 -1.15 -11.06 -3.17
N PRO A 64 -2.50 -10.98 -3.10
CA PRO A 64 -3.19 -10.72 -1.84
C PRO A 64 -2.93 -11.84 -0.82
N THR A 65 -2.27 -11.52 0.30
CA THR A 65 -2.04 -12.47 1.40
C THR A 65 -3.13 -12.42 2.46
N ARG A 66 -3.80 -11.27 2.61
CA ARG A 66 -4.84 -11.02 3.60
C ARG A 66 -5.83 -9.96 3.12
N LYS A 67 -7.09 -10.07 3.55
CA LYS A 67 -8.10 -9.03 3.41
C LYS A 67 -8.55 -8.59 4.79
N LEU A 68 -8.26 -7.33 5.14
CA LEU A 68 -8.68 -6.73 6.39
C LEU A 68 -10.01 -6.00 6.17
N ILE A 69 -10.94 -6.13 7.11
CA ILE A 69 -12.25 -5.46 7.06
C ILE A 69 -12.26 -4.37 8.12
N THR A 70 -12.56 -3.14 7.70
CA THR A 70 -12.77 -2.01 8.61
C THR A 70 -14.27 -1.78 8.76
N TRP A 71 -14.77 -1.95 9.98
CA TRP A 71 -16.17 -1.71 10.31
C TRP A 71 -16.37 -0.26 10.76
N ARG A 72 -17.47 0.36 10.34
CA ARG A 72 -17.88 1.70 10.77
C ARG A 72 -19.29 1.62 11.35
N TYR A 73 -19.48 2.18 12.54
CA TYR A 73 -20.78 2.33 13.18
C TYR A 73 -21.11 3.82 13.31
N SER A 74 -22.26 4.25 12.78
CA SER A 74 -22.77 5.61 12.94
C SER A 74 -23.78 5.66 14.07
N PHE A 75 -23.53 6.49 15.09
CA PHE A 75 -24.46 6.71 16.18
C PHE A 75 -25.67 7.55 15.73
N ASP A 76 -25.42 8.55 14.87
CA ASP A 76 -26.46 9.34 14.23
C ASP A 76 -26.94 8.60 12.96
N ARG A 77 -28.17 8.09 13.03
CA ARG A 77 -28.80 7.33 11.93
C ARG A 77 -29.38 8.23 10.84
N SER A 78 -29.45 9.55 11.07
CA SER A 78 -29.96 10.51 10.07
C SER A 78 -28.95 10.82 8.96
N ARG A 79 -27.67 10.55 9.22
CA ARG A 79 -26.57 10.81 8.27
C ARG A 79 -26.37 9.61 7.34
N PRO A 80 -26.22 9.83 6.02
CA PRO A 80 -25.92 8.76 5.09
C PRO A 80 -24.54 8.16 5.35
N ALA A 81 -24.44 6.84 5.24
CA ALA A 81 -23.19 6.11 5.38
C ALA A 81 -22.56 5.90 3.99
N GLU A 82 -21.65 6.79 3.60
CA GLU A 82 -20.98 6.71 2.30
C GLU A 82 -19.62 6.02 2.39
N ARG A 83 -19.23 5.23 1.39
CA ARG A 83 -17.87 4.68 1.32
C ARG A 83 -16.88 5.82 1.06
N HIS A 84 -15.61 5.59 1.40
CA HIS A 84 -14.55 6.51 0.99
C HIS A 84 -14.54 6.63 -0.54
N PRO A 85 -14.40 7.84 -1.11
CA PRO A 85 -14.33 8.01 -2.55
C PRO A 85 -13.14 7.26 -3.15
N ILE A 86 -13.26 6.89 -4.42
CA ILE A 86 -12.14 6.30 -5.16
C ILE A 86 -11.09 7.39 -5.42
N LEU A 87 -9.83 7.08 -5.09
CA LEU A 87 -8.66 7.94 -5.31
C LEU A 87 -8.02 7.72 -6.69
#